data_AF-A0A523TVJ2-F1
#
_entry.id   AF-A0A523TVJ2-F1
#
_cell.length_a   1.000
_cell.length_b   1.000
_cell.length_c   1.000
_cell.angle_alpha   90.00
_cell.angle_beta   90.00
_cell.angle_gamma   90.00
#
_symmetry.space_group_name_H-M   'P 1'
#
loop_
_entity.id
_entity.type
_entity.pdbx_description
1 polymer ?
#
loop_
_entity_poly.entity_id
_entity_poly.type
_entity_poly.pdbx_seq_one_letter_code
_entity_poly.pdbx_strand_id
1 'polypeptide(L)'
;MTGYLLKATIVLSLACSFAVTGCTVTRGGASTGHEAFVSGEKHYLAGNFREAKAFFSRYLEAGADSVGRPRANYWLGRCALALKDYDDALMFLSNAIEETGENWVKGSSLAGQGLALMYLGNYSAARDAFSAALDTSPGKIRTDHVLLKLATANFRDGRWDEASAALERLFAECASSPLLDHVNELRQYVADRKFVIQVGAYTRRTSAENQIRELAAKGLKDRGRVRRIMRSGKPLYVVLIGSYPTYEEAAAEADKLTAKRYVRDAVVKP
;
A
#
# COMPACT_ATOMS: atom_id res chain seq x y z
N MET A 1 -6.80 -78.17 -43.23
CA MET A 1 -6.31 -78.61 -44.54
C MET A 1 -5.66 -77.41 -45.22
N THR A 2 -4.34 -77.49 -45.44
CA THR A 2 -3.55 -76.85 -46.54
C THR A 2 -3.75 -75.34 -46.76
N GLY A 3 -2.86 -74.41 -46.44
CA GLY A 3 -1.39 -74.39 -46.61
C GLY A 3 -1.03 -73.83 -48.00
N TYR A 4 -0.42 -72.63 -48.08
CA TYR A 4 0.46 -72.06 -49.13
C TYR A 4 0.66 -70.55 -48.80
N LEU A 5 1.75 -70.08 -48.16
CA LEU A 5 3.12 -69.80 -48.62
C LEU A 5 3.27 -68.81 -49.81
N LEU A 6 3.95 -67.70 -49.47
CA LEU A 6 4.95 -66.94 -50.24
C LEU A 6 4.48 -65.90 -51.30
N LYS A 7 4.77 -64.61 -51.05
CA LYS A 7 5.98 -63.94 -51.59
C LYS A 7 6.09 -62.49 -51.10
N ALA A 8 7.22 -62.22 -50.46
CA ALA A 8 7.74 -60.88 -50.22
C ALA A 8 8.26 -60.30 -51.53
N THR A 9 7.93 -59.04 -51.82
CA THR A 9 8.64 -58.22 -52.79
C THR A 9 8.90 -56.87 -52.16
N ILE A 10 10.17 -56.65 -51.85
CA ILE A 10 10.77 -55.37 -51.47
C ILE A 10 10.86 -54.53 -52.75
N VAL A 11 10.30 -53.32 -52.74
CA VAL A 11 10.71 -52.26 -53.67
C VAL A 11 11.15 -51.07 -52.83
N LEU A 12 12.47 -50.88 -52.85
CA LEU A 12 13.20 -49.74 -52.32
C LEU A 12 13.11 -48.63 -53.37
N SER A 13 12.58 -47.45 -53.03
CA SER A 13 12.80 -46.24 -53.82
C SER A 13 13.16 -45.07 -52.90
N LEU A 14 14.38 -44.60 -53.12
CA LEU A 14 15.07 -43.51 -52.45
C LEU A 14 14.40 -42.13 -52.68
N ALA A 15 14.61 -41.29 -51.67
CA ALA A 15 14.85 -39.85 -51.72
C ALA A 15 13.70 -38.91 -52.12
N CYS A 16 13.22 -38.14 -51.14
CA CYS A 16 13.39 -36.69 -51.22
C CYS A 16 13.35 -36.06 -49.82
N SER A 17 14.45 -35.43 -49.46
CA SER A 17 14.66 -34.64 -48.27
C SER A 17 13.76 -33.40 -48.29
N PHE A 18 12.92 -33.23 -47.28
CA PHE A 18 12.61 -31.89 -46.76
C PHE A 18 12.69 -31.94 -45.25
N ALA A 19 13.84 -31.54 -44.73
CA ALA A 19 13.96 -31.09 -43.36
C ALA A 19 13.01 -29.91 -43.18
N VAL A 20 11.86 -30.14 -42.54
CA VAL A 20 11.06 -29.06 -41.98
C VAL A 20 11.76 -28.64 -40.68
N THR A 21 12.90 -27.99 -40.80
CA THR A 21 13.32 -26.99 -39.80
C THR A 21 12.47 -25.74 -40.04
N GLY A 22 11.18 -25.88 -39.77
CA GLY A 22 10.33 -24.74 -39.53
C GLY A 22 10.71 -24.18 -38.18
N CYS A 23 11.60 -23.19 -38.16
CA CYS A 23 11.63 -22.22 -37.06
C CYS A 23 10.22 -21.64 -36.97
N THR A 24 9.39 -22.17 -36.08
CA THR A 24 8.21 -21.46 -35.61
C THR A 24 8.74 -20.27 -34.83
N VAL A 25 8.95 -19.17 -35.56
CA VAL A 25 8.97 -17.85 -34.96
C VAL A 25 7.60 -17.69 -34.31
N THR A 26 7.54 -17.89 -33.01
CA THR A 26 6.40 -17.52 -32.16
C THR A 26 6.32 -16.00 -32.15
N ARG A 27 5.86 -15.42 -33.26
CA ARG A 27 5.68 -13.98 -33.45
C ARG A 27 4.38 -13.46 -32.82
N GLY A 28 3.77 -14.24 -31.92
CA GLY A 28 2.50 -13.94 -31.27
C GLY A 28 2.53 -13.81 -29.74
N GLY A 29 3.68 -14.00 -29.07
CA GLY A 29 3.77 -13.90 -27.60
C GLY A 29 4.21 -12.51 -27.09
N ALA A 30 5.13 -11.86 -27.80
CA ALA A 30 5.70 -10.58 -27.36
C ALA A 30 4.73 -9.39 -27.53
N SER A 31 3.93 -9.36 -28.61
CA SER A 31 2.91 -8.32 -28.82
C SER A 31 1.76 -8.45 -27.81
N THR A 32 1.29 -9.68 -27.56
CA THR A 32 0.22 -9.95 -26.58
C THR A 32 0.67 -9.67 -25.15
N GLY A 33 1.95 -9.90 -24.84
CA GLY A 33 2.51 -9.55 -23.54
C GLY A 33 2.49 -8.04 -23.31
N HIS A 34 3.07 -7.27 -24.23
CA HIS A 34 3.08 -5.80 -24.10
C HIS A 34 1.66 -5.22 -23.99
N GLU A 35 0.72 -5.70 -24.82
CA GLU A 35 -0.69 -5.31 -24.74
C GLU A 35 -1.33 -5.64 -23.39
N ALA A 36 -1.01 -6.78 -22.79
CA ALA A 36 -1.50 -7.15 -21.47
C ALA A 36 -0.97 -6.20 -20.39
N PHE A 37 0.31 -5.83 -20.44
CA PHE A 37 0.89 -4.87 -19.48
C PHE A 37 0.22 -3.49 -19.56
N VAL A 38 0.10 -2.94 -20.78
CA VAL A 38 -0.56 -1.64 -21.01
C VAL A 38 -2.03 -1.68 -20.59
N SER A 39 -2.72 -2.78 -20.87
CA SER A 39 -4.10 -2.99 -20.44
C SER A 39 -4.20 -3.03 -18.91
N GLY A 40 -3.25 -3.69 -18.24
CA GLY A 40 -3.12 -3.71 -16.79
C GLY A 40 -3.01 -2.30 -16.21
N GLU A 41 -2.11 -1.46 -16.74
CA GLU A 41 -1.93 -0.08 -16.29
C GLU A 41 -3.20 0.76 -16.50
N LYS A 42 -3.85 0.61 -17.65
CA LYS A 42 -5.12 1.30 -17.94
C LYS A 42 -6.20 0.92 -16.93
N HIS A 43 -6.37 -0.37 -16.65
CA HIS A 43 -7.34 -0.83 -15.66
C HIS A 43 -6.98 -0.35 -14.26
N TYR A 44 -5.70 -0.31 -13.90
CA TYR A 44 -5.24 0.20 -12.62
C TYR A 44 -5.60 1.68 -12.44
N LEU A 45 -5.32 2.50 -13.46
CA LEU A 45 -5.64 3.94 -13.46
C LEU A 45 -7.15 4.19 -13.43
N ALA A 46 -7.95 3.29 -13.99
CA ALA A 46 -9.41 3.32 -13.92
C ALA A 46 -9.97 2.83 -12.56
N GLY A 47 -9.13 2.35 -11.64
CA GLY A 47 -9.55 1.78 -10.36
C GLY A 47 -10.07 0.34 -10.44
N ASN A 48 -9.97 -0.30 -11.60
CA ASN A 48 -10.39 -1.67 -11.87
C ASN A 48 -9.28 -2.64 -11.45
N PHE A 49 -9.04 -2.74 -10.14
CA PHE A 49 -7.85 -3.41 -9.61
C PHE A 49 -7.85 -4.93 -9.83
N ARG A 50 -9.02 -5.57 -9.89
CA ARG A 50 -9.12 -7.03 -10.16
C ARG A 50 -8.75 -7.34 -11.61
N GLU A 51 -9.27 -6.55 -12.53
CA GLU A 51 -8.99 -6.65 -13.96
C GLU A 51 -7.52 -6.33 -14.22
N ALA A 52 -6.99 -5.28 -13.58
CA ALA A 52 -5.57 -4.95 -13.64
C ALA A 52 -4.69 -6.12 -13.18
N LYS A 53 -5.01 -6.74 -12.02
CA LYS A 53 -4.32 -7.93 -11.51
C LYS A 53 -4.32 -9.05 -12.55
N ALA A 54 -5.46 -9.35 -13.16
CA ALA A 54 -5.57 -10.39 -14.19
C ALA A 54 -4.71 -10.10 -15.43
N PHE A 55 -4.65 -8.85 -15.89
CA PHE A 55 -3.81 -8.47 -17.02
C PHE A 55 -2.31 -8.58 -16.73
N PHE A 56 -1.86 -8.15 -15.55
CA PHE A 56 -0.46 -8.30 -15.15
C PHE A 56 -0.05 -9.77 -14.93
N SER A 57 -0.95 -10.61 -14.37
CA SER A 57 -0.71 -12.05 -14.27
C SER A 57 -0.53 -12.70 -15.65
N ARG A 58 -1.42 -12.37 -16.61
CA ARG A 58 -1.30 -12.85 -18.00
C ARG A 58 -0.01 -12.40 -18.66
N TYR A 59 0.46 -11.19 -18.36
CA TYR A 59 1.75 -10.71 -18.86
C TYR A 59 2.92 -11.55 -18.35
N LEU A 60 2.91 -11.90 -17.06
CA LEU A 60 3.91 -12.79 -16.47
C LEU A 60 3.86 -14.20 -17.10
N GLU A 61 2.66 -14.77 -17.25
CA GLU A 61 2.43 -16.08 -17.87
C GLU A 61 2.87 -16.13 -19.33
N ALA A 62 2.75 -15.02 -20.07
CA ALA A 62 3.19 -14.89 -21.46
C ALA A 62 4.71 -14.82 -21.62
N GLY A 63 5.49 -14.94 -20.54
CA GLY A 63 6.95 -14.94 -20.58
C GLY A 63 7.54 -13.53 -20.52
N ALA A 64 7.13 -12.73 -19.54
CA ALA A 64 7.73 -11.42 -19.28
C ALA A 64 9.26 -11.49 -19.17
N ASP A 65 9.94 -10.55 -19.82
CA ASP A 65 11.39 -10.44 -19.84
C ASP A 65 11.96 -9.94 -18.49
N SER A 66 13.28 -9.84 -18.38
CA SER A 66 13.97 -9.45 -17.14
C SER A 66 13.67 -8.03 -16.67
N VAL A 67 13.15 -7.15 -17.54
CA VAL A 67 12.79 -5.77 -17.20
C VAL A 67 11.31 -5.67 -16.86
N GLY A 68 10.46 -6.34 -17.63
CA GLY A 68 9.02 -6.32 -17.51
C GLY A 68 8.51 -7.14 -16.33
N ARG A 69 9.13 -8.28 -16.03
CA ARG A 69 8.74 -9.15 -14.91
C ARG A 69 8.73 -8.42 -13.56
N PRO A 70 9.82 -7.76 -13.11
CA PRO A 70 9.80 -7.02 -11.85
C PRO A 70 8.79 -5.86 -11.85
N ARG A 71 8.58 -5.18 -13.00
CA ARG A 71 7.56 -4.12 -13.11
C ARG A 71 6.14 -4.67 -12.96
N ALA A 72 5.87 -5.84 -13.54
CA ALA A 72 4.57 -6.50 -13.42
C ALA A 72 4.32 -7.00 -12.00
N ASN A 73 5.34 -7.56 -11.35
CA ASN A 73 5.31 -7.89 -9.92
C ASN A 73 5.02 -6.65 -9.06
N TYR A 74 5.66 -5.50 -9.34
CA TYR A 74 5.35 -4.24 -8.68
C TYR A 74 3.87 -3.85 -8.84
N TRP A 75 3.35 -3.89 -10.07
CA TRP A 75 1.95 -3.56 -10.34
C TRP A 75 0.96 -4.55 -9.72
N LEU A 76 1.27 -5.84 -9.67
CA LEU A 76 0.48 -6.84 -8.95
C LEU A 76 0.42 -6.54 -7.45
N GLY A 77 1.56 -6.18 -6.86
CA GLY A 77 1.63 -5.72 -5.47
C GLY A 77 0.80 -4.47 -5.21
N ARG A 78 0.82 -3.51 -6.14
CA ARG A 78 -0.03 -2.31 -6.11
C ARG A 78 -1.52 -2.63 -6.21
N CYS A 79 -1.91 -3.62 -7.03
CA CYS A 79 -3.28 -4.10 -7.12
C CYS A 79 -3.71 -4.78 -5.82
N ALA A 80 -2.88 -5.65 -5.27
CA ALA A 80 -3.12 -6.36 -4.02
C ALA A 80 -3.30 -5.38 -2.84
N LEU A 81 -2.46 -4.33 -2.73
CA LEU A 81 -2.63 -3.24 -1.77
C LEU A 81 -4.01 -2.56 -1.89
N ALA A 82 -4.44 -2.28 -3.12
CA ALA A 82 -5.73 -1.62 -3.39
C ALA A 82 -6.92 -2.53 -3.07
N LEU A 83 -6.75 -3.84 -3.23
CA LEU A 83 -7.71 -4.89 -2.88
C LEU A 83 -7.69 -5.28 -1.39
N LYS A 84 -6.72 -4.73 -0.62
CA LYS A 84 -6.46 -5.07 0.79
C LYS A 84 -5.96 -6.50 1.01
N ASP A 85 -5.43 -7.13 -0.04
CA ASP A 85 -4.76 -8.43 0.03
C ASP A 85 -3.29 -8.19 0.42
N TYR A 86 -3.05 -7.90 1.71
CA TYR A 86 -1.74 -7.40 2.16
C TYR A 86 -0.63 -8.46 2.08
N ASP A 87 -0.93 -9.73 2.29
CA ASP A 87 0.05 -10.82 2.15
C ASP A 87 0.48 -11.02 0.69
N ASP A 88 -0.48 -11.05 -0.25
CA ASP A 88 -0.20 -11.05 -1.69
C ASP A 88 0.64 -9.83 -2.08
N ALA A 89 0.32 -8.66 -1.54
CA ALA A 89 1.10 -7.45 -1.79
C ALA A 89 2.56 -7.63 -1.37
N LEU A 90 2.82 -8.18 -0.17
CA LEU A 90 4.18 -8.43 0.28
C LEU A 90 4.92 -9.42 -0.63
N MET A 91 4.27 -10.50 -1.03
CA MET A 91 4.85 -11.49 -1.93
C MET A 91 5.26 -10.85 -3.27
N PHE A 92 4.32 -10.20 -3.97
CA PHE A 92 4.61 -9.62 -5.29
C PHE A 92 5.63 -8.48 -5.23
N LEU A 93 5.59 -7.64 -4.20
CA LEU A 93 6.56 -6.55 -4.06
C LEU A 93 7.96 -7.06 -3.69
N SER A 94 8.06 -8.17 -2.95
CA SER A 94 9.36 -8.82 -2.67
C SER A 94 9.98 -9.35 -3.96
N ASN A 95 9.21 -10.07 -4.78
CA ASN A 95 9.67 -10.54 -6.09
C ASN A 95 10.15 -9.37 -6.97
N ALA A 96 9.41 -8.25 -6.98
CA ALA A 96 9.81 -7.05 -7.72
C ALA A 96 11.15 -6.47 -7.25
N ILE A 97 11.41 -6.48 -5.94
CA ILE A 97 12.64 -5.97 -5.33
C ILE A 97 13.84 -6.88 -5.63
N GLU A 98 13.64 -8.19 -5.58
CA GLU A 98 14.69 -9.19 -5.79
C GLU A 98 15.13 -9.28 -7.25
N GLU A 99 14.19 -9.13 -8.19
CA GLU A 99 14.46 -9.31 -9.62
C GLU A 99 14.88 -8.01 -10.33
N THR A 100 14.59 -6.84 -9.77
CA THR A 100 14.80 -5.57 -10.48
C THR A 100 16.23 -5.04 -10.38
N GLY A 101 16.76 -4.59 -11.51
CA GLY A 101 17.94 -3.69 -11.55
C GLY A 101 17.57 -2.20 -11.51
N GLU A 102 16.27 -1.86 -11.55
CA GLU A 102 15.80 -0.48 -11.64
C GLU A 102 15.46 0.08 -10.25
N ASN A 103 16.22 1.09 -9.83
CA ASN A 103 16.01 1.74 -8.52
C ASN A 103 14.56 2.20 -8.32
N TRP A 104 13.91 2.79 -9.34
CA TRP A 104 12.54 3.29 -9.17
C TRP A 104 11.52 2.17 -8.87
N VAL A 105 11.70 0.98 -9.45
CA VAL A 105 10.88 -0.20 -9.13
C VAL A 105 11.15 -0.65 -7.71
N LYS A 106 12.44 -0.74 -7.33
CA LYS A 106 12.85 -1.15 -6.00
C LYS A 106 12.31 -0.21 -4.92
N GLY A 107 12.54 1.10 -5.05
CA GLY A 107 12.06 2.11 -4.11
C GLY A 107 10.53 2.18 -4.03
N SER A 108 9.83 2.11 -5.17
CA SER A 108 8.36 2.09 -5.18
C SER A 108 7.80 0.82 -4.54
N SER A 109 8.47 -0.31 -4.71
CA SER A 109 8.07 -1.59 -4.13
C SER A 109 8.32 -1.64 -2.63
N LEU A 110 9.45 -1.10 -2.16
CA LEU A 110 9.74 -0.91 -0.73
C LEU A 110 8.70 -0.01 -0.05
N ALA A 111 8.31 1.09 -0.69
CA ALA A 111 7.23 1.94 -0.19
C ALA A 111 5.88 1.19 -0.14
N GLY A 112 5.60 0.35 -1.14
CA GLY A 112 4.44 -0.54 -1.13
C GLY A 112 4.47 -1.56 0.01
N GLN A 113 5.62 -2.19 0.28
CA GLN A 113 5.80 -3.13 1.39
C GLN A 113 5.55 -2.42 2.72
N GLY A 114 6.10 -1.21 2.90
CA GLY A 114 5.84 -0.40 4.09
C GLY A 114 4.35 -0.15 4.32
N LEU A 115 3.57 0.10 3.25
CA LEU A 115 2.11 0.22 3.35
C LEU A 115 1.45 -1.09 3.77
N ALA A 116 1.79 -2.21 3.16
CA ALA A 116 1.23 -3.52 3.51
C ALA A 116 1.53 -3.89 4.97
N LEU A 117 2.79 -3.75 5.40
CA LEU A 117 3.21 -4.00 6.78
C LEU A 117 2.48 -3.10 7.78
N MET A 118 2.28 -1.83 7.45
CA MET A 118 1.54 -0.91 8.30
C MET A 118 0.06 -1.31 8.45
N TYR A 119 -0.57 -1.85 7.41
CA TYR A 119 -1.94 -2.37 7.50
C TYR A 119 -2.03 -3.71 8.25
N LEU A 120 -0.97 -4.52 8.21
CA LEU A 120 -0.83 -5.74 9.00
C LEU A 120 -0.45 -5.47 10.47
N GLY A 121 -0.24 -4.21 10.86
CA GLY A 121 0.14 -3.83 12.23
C GLY A 121 1.64 -3.98 12.55
N ASN A 122 2.45 -4.38 11.58
CA ASN A 122 3.90 -4.51 11.74
C ASN A 122 4.60 -3.15 11.54
N TYR A 123 4.41 -2.23 12.49
CA TYR A 123 4.87 -0.84 12.36
C TYR A 123 6.39 -0.68 12.29
N SER A 124 7.14 -1.49 13.04
CA SER A 124 8.60 -1.48 13.01
C SER A 124 9.15 -1.88 11.63
N ALA A 125 8.64 -2.98 11.06
CA ALA A 125 9.02 -3.40 9.71
C ALA A 125 8.54 -2.41 8.63
N ALA A 126 7.37 -1.80 8.82
CA ALA A 126 6.87 -0.77 7.92
C ALA A 126 7.80 0.45 7.87
N ARG A 127 8.27 0.91 9.03
CA ARG A 127 9.26 1.98 9.15
C ARG A 127 10.52 1.63 8.36
N ASP A 128 11.06 0.44 8.56
CA ASP A 128 12.31 0.03 7.91
C ASP A 128 12.16 0.00 6.37
N ALA A 129 11.03 -0.50 5.86
CA ALA A 129 10.71 -0.49 4.45
C ALA A 129 10.56 0.94 3.87
N PHE A 130 9.91 1.86 4.59
CA PHE A 130 9.80 3.25 4.16
C PHE A 130 11.16 3.98 4.15
N SER A 131 12.00 3.75 5.16
CA SER A 131 13.37 4.30 5.19
C SER A 131 14.18 3.79 3.99
N ALA A 132 14.17 2.48 3.75
CA ALA A 132 14.85 1.88 2.61
C ALA A 132 14.34 2.42 1.26
N ALA A 133 13.04 2.70 1.14
CA ALA A 133 12.46 3.31 -0.05
C ALA A 133 13.03 4.71 -0.33
N LEU A 134 13.11 5.55 0.72
CA LEU A 134 13.66 6.91 0.64
C LEU A 134 15.14 6.91 0.26
N ASP A 135 15.91 5.96 0.78
CA ASP A 135 17.35 5.83 0.48
C ASP A 135 17.60 5.29 -0.94
N THR A 136 16.76 4.36 -1.41
CA THR A 136 16.94 3.68 -2.70
C THR A 136 16.57 4.58 -3.89
N SER A 137 15.58 5.45 -3.75
CA SER A 137 15.03 6.22 -4.88
C SER A 137 14.59 7.64 -4.51
N PRO A 138 15.50 8.47 -3.98
CA PRO A 138 15.18 9.86 -3.69
C PRO A 138 14.70 10.57 -4.97
N GLY A 139 13.55 11.24 -4.89
CA GLY A 139 12.95 12.01 -5.98
C GLY A 139 12.27 11.20 -7.10
N LYS A 140 12.36 9.85 -7.09
CA LYS A 140 11.66 8.97 -8.04
C LYS A 140 10.40 8.33 -7.47
N ILE A 141 10.18 8.50 -6.18
CA ILE A 141 8.95 8.13 -5.46
C ILE A 141 8.25 9.39 -4.98
N ARG A 142 7.01 9.24 -4.50
CA ARG A 142 6.29 10.33 -3.83
C ARG A 142 6.86 10.57 -2.43
N THR A 143 8.00 11.24 -2.36
CA THR A 143 8.80 11.44 -1.13
C THR A 143 7.96 11.98 0.03
N ASP A 144 7.12 12.98 -0.23
CA ASP A 144 6.22 13.57 0.77
C ASP A 144 5.23 12.53 1.35
N HIS A 145 4.62 11.71 0.50
CA HIS A 145 3.75 10.63 0.93
C HIS A 145 4.51 9.56 1.74
N VAL A 146 5.71 9.19 1.32
CA VAL A 146 6.51 8.18 2.01
C VAL A 146 7.00 8.70 3.37
N LEU A 147 7.44 9.96 3.47
CA LEU A 147 7.82 10.60 4.73
C LEU A 147 6.65 10.68 5.71
N LEU A 148 5.45 11.03 5.23
CA LEU A 148 4.26 11.05 6.08
C LEU A 148 3.91 9.65 6.60
N LYS A 149 4.06 8.62 5.76
CA LYS A 149 3.82 7.23 6.15
C LYS A 149 4.89 6.70 7.10
N LEU A 150 6.15 7.09 6.90
CA LEU A 150 7.24 6.83 7.85
C LEU A 150 6.94 7.46 9.21
N ALA A 151 6.51 8.72 9.25
CA ALA A 151 6.11 9.38 10.49
C ALA A 151 4.94 8.63 11.16
N THR A 152 3.94 8.22 10.38
CA THR A 152 2.79 7.45 10.89
C THR A 152 3.20 6.10 11.46
N ALA A 153 4.09 5.36 10.78
CA ALA A 153 4.61 4.10 11.27
C ALA A 153 5.39 4.29 12.58
N ASN A 154 6.26 5.31 12.64
CA ASN A 154 7.00 5.65 13.86
C ASN A 154 6.08 6.05 15.02
N PHE A 155 5.03 6.84 14.78
CA PHE A 155 4.04 7.13 15.83
C PHE A 155 3.49 5.84 16.39
N ARG A 156 2.95 4.96 15.53
CA ARG A 156 2.31 3.71 15.94
C ARG A 156 3.29 2.73 16.60
N ASP A 157 4.58 2.78 16.27
CA ASP A 157 5.67 2.05 16.93
C ASP A 157 6.14 2.70 18.26
N GLY A 158 5.54 3.82 18.68
CA GLY A 158 5.92 4.57 19.90
C GLY A 158 7.21 5.39 19.77
N ARG A 159 7.72 5.57 18.55
CA ARG A 159 8.97 6.25 18.20
C ARG A 159 8.71 7.73 17.89
N TRP A 160 8.36 8.48 18.94
CA TRP A 160 7.90 9.87 18.82
C TRP A 160 8.93 10.83 18.23
N ASP A 161 10.20 10.65 18.57
CA ASP A 161 11.28 11.52 18.11
C ASP A 161 11.58 11.28 16.63
N GLU A 162 11.63 10.01 16.21
CA GLU A 162 11.79 9.62 14.81
C GLU A 162 10.57 10.02 13.96
N ALA A 163 9.36 9.94 14.52
CA ALA A 163 8.16 10.43 13.86
C ALA A 163 8.24 11.95 13.62
N SER A 164 8.67 12.71 14.64
CA SER A 164 8.90 14.15 14.52
C SER A 164 9.95 14.47 13.46
N ALA A 165 11.07 13.75 13.46
CA ALA A 165 12.14 13.92 12.48
C ALA A 165 11.64 13.69 11.03
N ALA A 166 10.81 12.66 10.80
CA ALA A 166 10.23 12.41 9.49
C ALA A 166 9.26 13.53 9.05
N LEU A 167 8.49 14.11 9.98
CA LEU A 167 7.63 15.28 9.70
C LEU A 167 8.46 16.55 9.40
N GLU A 168 9.59 16.76 10.09
CA GLU A 168 10.49 17.89 9.80
C GLU A 168 11.16 17.75 8.43
N ARG A 169 11.61 16.54 8.08
CA ARG A 169 12.11 16.26 6.73
C ARG A 169 11.09 16.57 5.66
N LEU A 170 9.82 16.21 5.86
CA LEU A 170 8.76 16.53 4.89
C LEU A 170 8.62 18.05 4.71
N PHE A 171 8.67 18.83 5.79
CA PHE A 171 8.62 20.29 5.72
C PHE A 171 9.82 20.88 4.98
N ALA A 172 11.02 20.39 5.26
CA ALA A 172 12.26 20.88 4.66
C ALA A 172 12.43 20.48 3.18
N GLU A 173 12.12 19.23 2.85
CA GLU A 173 12.35 18.64 1.53
C GLU A 173 11.15 18.85 0.58
N CYS A 174 9.93 19.08 1.10
CA CYS A 174 8.70 19.12 0.32
C CYS A 174 7.81 20.34 0.67
N ALA A 175 8.40 21.54 0.65
CA ALA A 175 7.76 22.79 1.07
C ALA A 175 6.47 23.18 0.31
N SER A 176 6.22 22.64 -0.88
CA SER A 176 4.99 22.84 -1.65
C SER A 176 3.96 21.71 -1.52
N SER A 177 4.24 20.70 -0.68
CA SER A 177 3.36 19.55 -0.55
C SER A 177 2.00 19.94 0.06
N PRO A 178 0.87 19.49 -0.53
CA PRO A 178 -0.44 19.70 0.07
C PRO A 178 -0.62 18.95 1.40
N LEU A 179 0.31 18.05 1.76
CA LEU A 179 0.29 17.32 3.02
C LEU A 179 0.72 18.17 4.22
N LEU A 180 1.30 19.35 4.01
CA LEU A 180 1.81 20.19 5.11
C LEU A 180 0.72 20.61 6.10
N ASP A 181 -0.52 20.80 5.64
CA ASP A 181 -1.66 21.05 6.53
C ASP A 181 -1.90 19.88 7.49
N HIS A 182 -1.77 18.65 7.00
CA HIS A 182 -1.91 17.46 7.83
C HIS A 182 -0.71 17.28 8.77
N VAL A 183 0.50 17.58 8.31
CA VAL A 183 1.71 17.59 9.16
C VAL A 183 1.56 18.57 10.31
N ASN A 184 1.10 19.80 10.03
CA ASN A 184 0.84 20.82 11.05
C ASN A 184 -0.26 20.40 12.03
N GLU A 185 -1.27 19.66 11.57
CA GLU A 185 -2.26 19.04 12.46
C GLU A 185 -1.59 18.01 13.38
N LEU A 186 -0.81 17.06 12.84
CA LEU A 186 -0.15 16.01 13.63
C LEU A 186 0.79 16.60 14.69
N ARG A 187 1.59 17.62 14.33
CA ARG A 187 2.50 18.32 15.25
C ARG A 187 1.81 18.90 16.49
N GLN A 188 0.52 19.22 16.42
CA GLN A 188 -0.25 19.71 17.57
C GLN A 188 -0.53 18.62 18.62
N TYR A 189 -0.22 17.36 18.33
CA TYR A 189 -0.39 16.25 19.24
C TYR A 189 0.91 15.60 19.69
N VAL A 190 1.96 15.59 18.84
CA VAL A 190 3.20 14.83 19.08
C VAL A 190 3.86 15.10 20.43
N ALA A 191 3.79 16.34 20.92
CA ALA A 191 4.37 16.72 22.21
C ALA A 191 3.77 15.96 23.40
N ASP A 192 2.53 15.47 23.28
CA ASP A 192 1.85 14.71 24.34
C ASP A 192 2.46 13.31 24.52
N ARG A 193 3.16 12.79 23.50
CA ARG A 193 3.74 11.42 23.44
C ARG A 193 2.77 10.33 23.91
N LYS A 194 1.50 10.49 23.57
CA LYS A 194 0.39 9.61 23.95
C LYS A 194 -0.70 9.69 22.90
N PHE A 195 -1.36 8.58 22.66
CA PHE A 195 -2.51 8.55 21.78
C PHE A 195 -3.78 9.04 22.46
N VAL A 196 -4.62 9.70 21.67
CA VAL A 196 -5.97 10.12 22.06
C VAL A 196 -6.96 9.75 20.97
N ILE A 197 -8.24 9.65 21.30
CA ILE A 197 -9.26 9.34 20.31
C ILE A 197 -10.06 10.62 20.05
N GLN A 198 -10.02 11.10 18.82
CA GLN A 198 -10.88 12.19 18.38
C GLN A 198 -12.26 11.64 17.98
N VAL A 199 -13.32 12.19 18.57
CA VAL A 199 -14.70 11.76 18.32
C VAL A 199 -15.61 12.87 17.78
N GLY A 200 -15.06 14.06 17.59
CA GLY A 200 -15.78 15.19 17.03
C GLY A 200 -14.85 16.34 16.69
N ALA A 201 -15.27 17.18 15.76
CA ALA A 201 -14.60 18.42 15.38
C ALA A 201 -15.65 19.48 15.03
N TYR A 202 -15.61 20.62 15.72
CA TYR A 202 -16.64 21.65 15.63
C TYR A 202 -16.03 23.03 15.38
N THR A 203 -16.76 23.91 14.70
CA THR A 203 -16.37 25.32 14.54
C THR A 203 -16.66 26.16 15.79
N ARG A 204 -17.57 25.70 16.65
CA ARG A 204 -17.97 26.36 17.90
C ARG A 204 -17.59 25.51 19.10
N ARG A 205 -16.99 26.14 20.12
CA ARG A 205 -16.61 25.48 21.38
C ARG A 205 -17.81 24.87 22.09
N THR A 206 -18.94 25.58 22.13
CA THR A 206 -20.17 25.13 22.79
C THR A 206 -20.71 23.83 22.20
N SER A 207 -20.58 23.60 20.88
CA SER A 207 -20.96 22.34 20.24
C SER A 207 -20.07 21.18 20.68
N ALA A 208 -18.75 21.41 20.82
CA ALA A 208 -17.82 20.41 21.34
C ALA A 208 -18.13 20.06 22.81
N GLU A 209 -18.43 21.07 23.63
CA GLU A 209 -18.81 20.89 25.04
C GLU A 209 -20.16 20.17 25.20
N ASN A 210 -21.13 20.41 24.31
CA ASN A 210 -22.37 19.64 24.25
C ASN A 210 -22.08 18.15 24.02
N GLN A 211 -21.21 17.81 23.06
CA GLN A 211 -20.86 16.42 22.80
C GLN A 211 -20.22 15.74 24.02
N ILE A 212 -19.36 16.45 24.77
CA ILE A 212 -18.79 15.90 26.02
C ILE A 212 -19.89 15.58 27.04
N ARG A 213 -20.89 16.45 27.21
CA ARG A 213 -22.04 16.20 28.10
C ARG A 213 -22.84 14.98 27.66
N GLU A 214 -23.10 14.83 26.36
CA GLU A 214 -23.78 13.66 25.80
C GLU A 214 -23.02 12.37 26.05
N LEU A 215 -21.69 12.38 25.87
CA LEU A 215 -20.83 11.22 26.14
C LEU A 215 -20.82 10.87 27.64
N ALA A 216 -20.76 11.88 28.52
CA ALA A 216 -20.84 11.69 29.97
C ALA A 216 -22.18 11.07 30.41
N ALA A 217 -23.30 11.49 29.79
CA ALA A 217 -24.61 10.90 30.03
C ALA A 217 -24.70 9.43 29.57
N LYS A 218 -23.92 9.04 28.55
CA LYS A 218 -23.76 7.65 28.09
C LYS A 218 -22.78 6.81 28.94
N GLY A 219 -22.30 7.34 30.06
CA GLY A 219 -21.40 6.64 31.00
C GLY A 219 -19.90 6.80 30.72
N LEU A 220 -19.50 7.63 29.75
CA LEU A 220 -18.09 7.96 29.49
C LEU A 220 -17.62 9.18 30.32
N LYS A 221 -17.99 9.21 31.61
CA LYS A 221 -17.62 10.33 32.50
C LYS A 221 -16.10 10.45 32.60
N ASP A 222 -15.62 11.70 32.65
CA ASP A 222 -14.21 12.08 32.88
C ASP A 222 -13.20 11.68 31.80
N ARG A 223 -13.68 11.19 30.65
CA ARG A 223 -12.79 10.81 29.54
C ARG A 223 -12.62 11.89 28.47
N GLY A 224 -13.50 12.89 28.39
CA GLY A 224 -13.52 13.86 27.30
C GLY A 224 -12.94 15.23 27.61
N ARG A 225 -12.19 15.80 26.66
CA ARG A 225 -11.68 17.16 26.70
C ARG A 225 -11.84 17.85 25.34
N VAL A 226 -12.07 19.17 25.37
CA VAL A 226 -12.02 20.00 24.15
C VAL A 226 -10.61 20.52 23.96
N ARG A 227 -10.04 20.32 22.77
CA ARG A 227 -8.79 20.97 22.34
C ARG A 227 -9.10 21.89 21.16
N ARG A 228 -8.58 23.11 21.19
CA ARG A 228 -8.59 23.99 20.02
C ARG A 228 -7.38 23.64 19.16
N ILE A 229 -7.63 23.29 17.90
CA ILE A 229 -6.58 23.03 16.89
C ILE A 229 -6.74 23.96 15.70
N MET A 230 -5.67 24.12 14.93
CA MET A 230 -5.70 24.80 13.63
C MET A 230 -5.69 23.76 12.52
N ARG A 231 -6.62 23.88 11.56
CA ARG A 231 -6.65 23.06 10.33
C ARG A 231 -6.88 23.97 9.13
N SER A 232 -5.93 23.99 8.19
CA SER A 232 -5.96 24.87 7.01
C SER A 232 -6.23 26.33 7.39
N GLY A 233 -5.53 26.83 8.42
CA GLY A 233 -5.66 28.19 8.93
C GLY A 233 -6.95 28.50 9.71
N LYS A 234 -7.88 27.56 9.85
CA LYS A 234 -9.15 27.76 10.58
C LYS A 234 -9.12 27.08 11.95
N PRO A 235 -9.61 27.73 13.02
CA PRO A 235 -9.72 27.11 14.31
C PRO A 235 -10.85 26.08 14.34
N LEU A 236 -10.57 24.91 14.90
CA LEU A 236 -11.57 23.88 15.22
C LEU A 236 -11.45 23.51 16.69
N TYR A 237 -12.58 23.10 17.28
CA TYR A 237 -12.68 22.54 18.61
C TYR A 237 -12.91 21.04 18.47
N VAL A 238 -11.86 20.27 18.69
CA VAL A 238 -11.92 18.80 18.64
C VAL A 238 -12.25 18.24 20.01
N VAL A 239 -13.10 17.21 20.00
CA VAL A 239 -13.45 16.45 21.20
C VAL A 239 -12.54 15.23 21.23
N LEU A 240 -11.65 15.21 22.21
CA LEU A 240 -10.67 14.16 22.43
C LEU A 240 -11.10 13.37 23.65
N ILE A 241 -10.98 12.04 23.58
CA ILE A 241 -11.25 11.17 24.70
C ILE A 241 -10.07 10.24 25.00
N GLY A 242 -9.89 9.96 26.28
CA GLY A 242 -8.88 9.04 26.77
C GLY A 242 -7.45 9.58 26.61
N SER A 243 -6.51 8.73 27.02
CA SER A 243 -5.07 8.93 26.85
C SER A 243 -4.42 7.56 26.97
N TYR A 244 -3.74 7.13 25.91
CA TYR A 244 -3.23 5.77 25.78
C TYR A 244 -1.74 5.78 25.48
N PRO A 245 -0.94 4.92 26.13
CA PRO A 245 0.49 4.80 25.87
C PRO A 245 0.82 4.20 24.50
N THR A 246 -0.07 3.37 23.95
CA THR A 246 0.14 2.62 22.71
C THR A 246 -0.98 2.86 21.70
N TYR A 247 -0.68 2.64 20.41
CA TYR A 247 -1.66 2.80 19.35
C TYR A 247 -2.74 1.72 19.44
N GLU A 248 -2.35 0.50 19.79
CA GLU A 248 -3.21 -0.68 19.89
C GLU A 248 -4.29 -0.49 20.96
N GLU A 249 -3.92 0.06 22.13
CA GLU A 249 -4.88 0.37 23.19
C GLU A 249 -5.88 1.45 22.76
N ALA A 250 -5.39 2.52 22.12
CA ALA A 250 -6.25 3.58 21.60
C ALA A 250 -7.18 3.07 20.49
N ALA A 251 -6.68 2.24 19.58
CA ALA A 251 -7.43 1.66 18.47
C ALA A 251 -8.52 0.71 18.98
N ALA A 252 -8.18 -0.19 19.91
CA ALA A 252 -9.14 -1.10 20.51
C ALA A 252 -10.27 -0.35 21.24
N GLU A 253 -9.97 0.77 21.90
CA GLU A 253 -11.02 1.59 22.50
C GLU A 253 -11.83 2.37 21.44
N ALA A 254 -11.20 2.91 20.40
CA ALA A 254 -11.90 3.56 19.29
C ALA A 254 -12.93 2.62 18.64
N ASP A 255 -12.55 1.37 18.41
CA ASP A 255 -13.43 0.33 17.86
C ASP A 255 -14.62 0.04 18.77
N LYS A 256 -14.41 -0.05 20.10
CA LYS A 256 -15.50 -0.24 21.07
C LYS A 256 -16.49 0.92 21.04
N LEU A 257 -16.02 2.16 20.92
CA LEU A 257 -16.87 3.35 20.91
C LEU A 257 -17.76 3.38 19.65
N THR A 258 -17.18 3.04 18.50
CA THR A 258 -17.90 2.90 17.24
C THR A 258 -18.90 1.74 17.30
N ALA A 259 -18.50 0.58 17.79
CA ALA A 259 -19.36 -0.61 17.91
C ALA A 259 -20.57 -0.37 18.81
N LYS A 260 -20.39 0.37 19.91
CA LYS A 260 -21.48 0.79 20.81
C LYS A 260 -22.34 1.93 20.26
N ARG A 261 -22.03 2.46 19.08
CA ARG A 261 -22.68 3.64 18.47
C ARG A 261 -22.70 4.85 19.40
N TYR A 262 -21.67 4.97 20.25
CA TYR A 262 -21.53 6.13 21.11
C TYR A 262 -21.20 7.38 20.30
N VAL A 263 -20.43 7.18 19.22
CA VAL A 263 -19.97 8.20 18.27
C VAL A 263 -20.09 7.65 16.84
N ARG A 264 -20.21 8.55 15.87
CA ARG A 264 -20.25 8.17 14.44
C ARG A 264 -18.89 7.75 13.93
N ASP A 265 -17.86 8.54 14.27
CA ASP A 265 -16.49 8.34 13.86
C ASP A 265 -15.58 8.49 15.09
N ALA A 266 -14.64 7.55 15.26
CA ALA A 266 -13.62 7.57 16.29
C ALA A 266 -12.25 7.42 15.61
N VAL A 267 -11.41 8.45 15.70
CA VAL A 267 -10.12 8.50 15.01
C VAL A 267 -9.00 8.62 16.04
N VAL A 268 -8.10 7.64 16.07
CA VAL A 268 -6.89 7.71 16.89
C VAL A 268 -5.98 8.80 16.34
N LYS A 269 -5.54 9.69 17.24
CA LYS A 269 -4.52 10.71 17.00
C LYS A 269 -3.28 10.33 17.81
N PRO A 270 -2.07 10.52 17.25
CA PRO A 270 -0.83 10.47 18.03
C PRO A 270 -0.79 11.60 19.07
#